data_AF-A0AAX3NFQ1-F1
#
_entry.id   AF-A0AAX3NFQ1-F1
#
_cell.length_a   1.000
_cell.length_b   1.000
_cell.length_c   1.000
_cell.angle_alpha   90.00
_cell.angle_beta   90.00
_cell.angle_gamma   90.00
#
_symmetry.space_group_name_H-M   'P 1'
#
loop_
_entity.id
_entity.type
_entity.pdbx_description
1 polymer ?
#
loop_
_entity_poly.entity_id
_entity_poly.type
_entity_poly.pdbx_seq_one_letter_code
_entity_poly.pdbx_strand_id
1 'polypeptide(L)'
;MTWKQKVTPNTNVLGYSGGCLAYVDDGVNPPQRQPTAQMSWQYAVDTKVAHSGQEPPTGVWVPVYYTIDNGPWAGYGHVAWFYSDGRTTVIYDSEYGCGNRRVPYSGGQDLFNYMGWQMSYLGWSEAVDGLRIVENVADNNSGNNPQPQKGEIKMYLIQIVDKTGKHKGKWYVSNGVECRYVRTPRMLDNYKDKFGKLNLRVDQMYSSELFTEFGGEKNIK
;
A
#
# COMPACT_ATOMS: atom_id res chain seq x y z
N MET A 1 -11.86 -12.28 2.83
CA MET A 1 -10.44 -12.55 3.09
C MET A 1 -10.28 -12.68 4.59
N THR A 2 -9.69 -13.77 5.06
CA THR A 2 -9.43 -13.98 6.48
C THR A 2 -7.99 -13.60 6.76
N TRP A 3 -7.75 -12.73 7.74
CA TRP A 3 -6.42 -12.27 8.11
C TRP A 3 -5.95 -12.97 9.37
N LYS A 4 -4.64 -13.22 9.45
CA LYS A 4 -3.99 -13.77 10.63
C LYS A 4 -2.89 -12.85 11.11
N GLN A 5 -2.84 -12.63 12.43
CA GLN A 5 -1.79 -11.85 13.07
C GLN A 5 -0.44 -12.54 12.95
N LYS A 6 0.58 -11.79 12.54
CA LYS A 6 1.99 -12.21 12.59
C LYS A 6 2.73 -11.55 13.73
N VAL A 7 2.54 -10.25 13.88
CA VAL A 7 3.17 -9.45 14.93
C VAL A 7 2.08 -8.64 15.61
N THR A 8 1.88 -8.85 16.90
CA THR A 8 0.99 -8.01 17.70
C THR A 8 1.76 -6.77 18.16
N PRO A 9 1.29 -5.55 17.87
CA PRO A 9 1.96 -4.33 18.32
C PRO A 9 1.87 -4.18 19.83
N ASN A 10 2.94 -3.70 20.46
CA ASN A 10 2.91 -3.23 21.83
C ASN A 10 2.39 -1.79 21.86
N THR A 11 1.13 -1.60 22.24
CA THR A 11 0.50 -0.27 22.33
C THR A 11 0.86 0.51 23.61
N ASN A 12 1.65 -0.09 24.52
CA ASN A 12 2.10 0.57 25.76
C ASN A 12 3.48 1.23 25.63
N VAL A 13 4.02 1.32 24.41
CA VAL A 13 5.28 2.05 24.18
C VAL A 13 5.08 3.54 24.44
N LEU A 14 6.15 4.19 24.92
CA LEU A 14 6.12 5.63 25.14
C LEU A 14 6.01 6.36 23.79
N GLY A 15 5.22 7.42 23.78
CA GLY A 15 5.11 8.32 22.64
C GLY A 15 5.43 9.76 23.05
N TYR A 16 5.51 10.63 22.05
CA TYR A 16 5.49 12.08 22.22
C TYR A 16 4.52 12.68 21.21
N SER A 17 3.90 13.81 21.54
CA SER A 17 2.90 14.43 20.67
C SER A 17 3.49 14.77 19.29
N GLY A 18 2.75 14.44 18.23
CA GLY A 18 3.23 14.54 16.83
C GLY A 18 4.16 13.41 16.37
N GLY A 19 4.60 12.52 17.25
CA GLY A 19 5.50 11.39 16.96
C GLY A 19 4.79 10.12 16.47
N CYS A 20 3.72 10.25 15.68
CA CYS A 20 2.80 9.14 15.37
C CYS A 20 3.49 7.92 14.72
N LEU A 21 4.38 8.12 13.74
CA LEU A 21 5.13 7.01 13.14
C LEU A 21 6.13 6.39 14.11
N ALA A 22 6.83 7.20 14.91
CA ALA A 22 7.77 6.67 15.90
C ALA A 22 7.06 5.77 16.94
N TYR A 23 5.87 6.16 17.39
CA TYR A 23 5.03 5.35 18.27
C TYR A 23 4.63 4.01 17.61
N VAL A 24 4.22 4.05 16.35
CA VAL A 24 3.85 2.83 15.60
C VAL A 24 5.06 1.92 15.41
N ASP A 25 6.20 2.48 15.01
CA ASP A 25 7.46 1.77 14.82
C ASP A 25 7.95 1.14 16.12
N ASP A 26 7.96 1.87 17.24
CA ASP A 26 8.46 1.35 18.51
C ASP A 26 7.58 0.19 19.04
N GLY A 27 6.31 0.14 18.64
CA GLY A 27 5.40 -0.96 18.97
C GLY A 27 5.78 -2.30 18.34
N VAL A 28 6.55 -2.32 17.25
CA VAL A 28 6.89 -3.55 16.49
C VAL A 28 8.35 -3.65 16.02
N ASN A 29 9.12 -2.58 16.15
CA ASN A 29 10.50 -2.39 15.73
C ASN A 29 10.80 -2.85 14.28
N PRO A 30 10.26 -2.17 13.25
CA PRO A 30 10.41 -2.58 11.87
C PRO A 30 11.83 -2.30 11.34
N PRO A 31 12.28 -3.04 10.31
CA PRO A 31 13.66 -2.97 9.82
C PRO A 31 13.95 -1.75 8.93
N GLN A 32 12.94 -1.10 8.35
CA GLN A 32 13.11 0.01 7.41
C GLN A 32 12.28 1.25 7.81
N ARG A 33 12.49 1.73 9.04
CA ARG A 33 11.79 2.89 9.60
C ARG A 33 11.82 4.09 8.64
N GLN A 34 10.64 4.61 8.32
CA GLN A 34 10.46 5.75 7.45
C GLN A 34 10.49 7.06 8.25
N PRO A 35 10.81 8.19 7.62
CA PRO A 35 10.92 9.47 8.33
C PRO A 35 9.56 10.12 8.64
N THR A 36 8.50 9.78 7.89
CA THR A 36 7.15 10.33 8.08
C THR A 36 6.07 9.30 7.79
N ALA A 37 4.89 9.46 8.37
CA ALA A 37 3.74 8.58 8.13
C ALA A 37 3.32 8.57 6.66
N GLN A 38 3.43 9.70 5.96
CA GLN A 38 3.17 9.80 4.52
C GLN A 38 4.16 8.96 3.70
N MET A 39 5.44 8.90 4.11
CA MET A 39 6.44 8.06 3.46
C MET A 39 6.26 6.58 3.82
N SER A 40 5.88 6.25 5.05
CA SER A 40 5.50 4.88 5.45
C SER A 40 4.31 4.36 4.65
N TRP A 41 3.27 5.20 4.44
CA TRP A 41 2.18 4.88 3.53
C TRP A 41 2.64 4.66 2.09
N GLN A 42 3.47 5.58 1.55
CA GLN A 42 3.98 5.43 0.19
C GLN A 42 4.81 4.15 0.04
N TYR A 43 5.63 3.83 1.04
CA TYR A 43 6.38 2.58 1.09
C TYR A 43 5.43 1.37 1.07
N ALA A 44 4.37 1.37 1.88
CA ALA A 44 3.36 0.32 1.86
C ALA A 44 2.64 0.18 0.50
N VAL A 45 2.37 1.30 -0.18
CA VAL A 45 1.83 1.32 -1.55
C VAL A 45 2.83 0.72 -2.53
N ASP A 46 4.09 1.14 -2.47
CA ASP A 46 5.16 0.71 -3.38
C ASP A 46 5.48 -0.78 -3.19
N THR A 47 5.43 -1.29 -1.96
CA THR A 47 5.59 -2.72 -1.64
C THR A 47 4.30 -3.52 -1.74
N LYS A 48 3.19 -2.91 -2.18
CA LYS A 48 1.91 -3.56 -2.46
C LYS A 48 1.27 -4.28 -1.27
N VAL A 49 1.44 -3.68 -0.11
CA VAL A 49 0.86 -4.15 1.16
C VAL A 49 -0.22 -3.18 1.68
N ALA A 50 -0.41 -2.04 0.99
CA ALA A 50 -1.45 -1.06 1.27
C ALA A 50 -2.81 -1.44 0.66
N HIS A 51 -3.87 -1.18 1.42
CA HIS A 51 -5.27 -1.34 1.04
C HIS A 51 -5.97 0.02 1.05
N SER A 52 -5.78 0.77 -0.04
CA SER A 52 -6.25 2.16 -0.16
C SER A 52 -7.78 2.27 -0.10
N GLY A 53 -8.28 3.14 0.77
CA GLY A 53 -9.70 3.44 0.94
C GLY A 53 -10.56 2.28 1.47
N GLN A 54 -9.95 1.15 1.83
CA GLN A 54 -10.66 0.02 2.40
C GLN A 54 -10.76 0.13 3.92
N GLU A 55 -11.84 -0.40 4.47
CA GLU A 55 -11.96 -0.59 5.92
C GLU A 55 -10.93 -1.60 6.41
N PRO A 56 -10.32 -1.38 7.59
CA PRO A 56 -9.42 -2.35 8.20
C PRO A 56 -10.14 -3.66 8.54
N PRO A 57 -9.44 -4.81 8.49
CA PRO A 57 -10.01 -6.08 8.89
C PRO A 57 -10.28 -6.16 10.39
N THR A 58 -11.25 -6.98 10.77
CA THR A 58 -11.54 -7.30 12.18
C THR A 58 -10.69 -8.48 12.67
N GLY A 59 -10.52 -8.59 13.98
CA GLY A 59 -9.82 -9.68 14.66
C GLY A 59 -8.30 -9.62 14.57
N VAL A 60 -7.72 -8.58 13.95
CA VAL A 60 -6.27 -8.39 13.83
C VAL A 60 -5.90 -6.92 13.99
N TRP A 61 -4.68 -6.68 14.44
CA TRP A 61 -4.04 -5.38 14.50
C TRP A 61 -3.44 -5.01 13.15
N VAL A 62 -3.71 -3.78 12.70
CA VAL A 62 -3.11 -3.21 11.48
C VAL A 62 -2.79 -1.73 11.64
N PRO A 63 -1.77 -1.20 10.95
CA PRO A 63 -1.59 0.24 10.83
C PRO A 63 -2.65 0.85 9.91
N VAL A 64 -3.22 1.98 10.32
CA VAL A 64 -4.10 2.84 9.51
C VAL A 64 -3.44 4.17 9.24
N TYR A 65 -3.62 4.70 8.02
CA TYR A 65 -2.94 5.88 7.53
C TYR A 65 -3.91 6.97 7.10
N TYR A 66 -3.50 8.22 7.29
CA TYR A 66 -4.26 9.41 6.95
C TYR A 66 -3.33 10.47 6.35
N THR A 67 -3.87 11.33 5.50
CA THR A 67 -3.22 12.59 5.15
C THR A 67 -3.39 13.62 6.27
N ILE A 68 -2.54 14.63 6.25
CA ILE A 68 -2.78 15.92 6.91
C ILE A 68 -2.72 16.95 5.78
N ASP A 69 -3.84 17.62 5.54
CA ASP A 69 -4.07 18.47 4.37
C ASP A 69 -3.90 19.96 4.68
N ASN A 70 -3.79 20.33 5.97
CA ASN A 70 -3.64 21.71 6.40
C ASN A 70 -2.69 21.89 7.60
N GLY A 71 -2.35 23.15 7.88
CA GLY A 71 -1.51 23.52 9.02
C GLY A 71 -0.02 23.20 8.84
N PRO A 72 0.79 23.37 9.92
CA PRO A 72 2.25 23.21 9.86
C PRO A 72 2.72 21.77 9.63
N TRP A 73 1.83 20.79 9.81
CA TRP A 73 2.10 19.36 9.64
C TRP A 73 1.58 18.81 8.31
N ALA A 74 1.08 19.67 7.43
CA ALA A 74 0.57 19.27 6.12
C ALA A 74 1.64 18.47 5.35
N GLY A 75 1.23 17.34 4.77
CA GLY A 75 2.11 16.45 4.00
C GLY A 75 2.96 15.47 4.82
N TYR A 76 2.99 15.56 6.16
CA TYR A 76 3.67 14.56 7.01
C TYR A 76 2.84 13.29 7.18
N GLY A 77 1.51 13.39 7.02
CA GLY A 77 0.56 12.30 7.23
C GLY A 77 0.41 11.93 8.70
N HIS A 78 -0.46 10.97 8.97
CA HIS A 78 -0.67 10.39 10.29
C HIS A 78 -0.84 8.88 10.19
N VAL A 79 -0.35 8.15 11.19
CA VAL A 79 -0.46 6.69 11.28
C VAL A 79 -0.78 6.28 12.71
N ALA A 80 -1.60 5.25 12.86
CA ALA A 80 -2.00 4.72 14.16
C ALA A 80 -2.21 3.19 14.10
N TRP A 81 -2.16 2.53 15.25
CA TRP A 81 -2.54 1.12 15.39
C TRP A 81 -4.06 1.00 15.53
N PHE A 82 -4.67 0.18 14.68
CA PHE A 82 -6.10 -0.12 14.70
C PHE A 82 -6.35 -1.58 15.10
N TYR A 83 -7.39 -1.81 15.91
CA TYR A 83 -7.98 -3.13 16.13
C TYR A 83 -9.50 -3.02 16.28
N SER A 84 -10.23 -4.01 15.74
CA SER A 84 -11.66 -4.17 15.98
C SER A 84 -12.04 -5.63 16.12
N ASP A 85 -12.87 -5.97 17.11
CA ASP A 85 -13.46 -7.32 17.24
C ASP A 85 -14.86 -7.42 16.60
N GLY A 86 -15.28 -6.37 15.87
CA GLY A 86 -16.62 -6.25 15.29
C GLY A 86 -17.68 -5.70 16.24
N ARG A 87 -17.34 -5.46 17.52
CA ARG A 87 -18.18 -4.79 18.52
C ARG A 87 -17.51 -3.55 19.07
N THR A 88 -16.22 -3.64 19.32
CA THR A 88 -15.37 -2.59 19.88
C THR A 88 -14.25 -2.30 18.91
N THR A 89 -14.06 -1.02 18.61
CA THR A 89 -12.94 -0.53 17.80
C THR A 89 -12.07 0.34 18.69
N VAL A 90 -10.75 0.15 18.56
CA VAL A 90 -9.74 0.94 19.26
C VAL A 90 -8.67 1.39 18.28
N ILE A 91 -8.28 2.66 18.39
CA ILE A 91 -7.16 3.24 17.65
C ILE A 91 -6.18 3.84 18.65
N TYR A 92 -4.92 3.45 18.54
CA TYR A 92 -3.82 3.89 19.38
C TYR A 92 -2.80 4.66 18.56
N ASP A 93 -2.47 5.86 19.00
CA ASP A 93 -1.46 6.70 18.37
C ASP A 93 -0.51 7.29 19.44
N SER A 94 0.35 8.21 19.00
CA SER A 94 1.28 8.90 19.88
C SER A 94 0.64 9.74 20.99
N GLU A 95 -0.59 10.23 20.81
CA GLU A 95 -1.31 11.02 21.83
C GLU A 95 -1.77 10.14 23.01
N TYR A 96 -2.07 8.86 22.74
CA TYR A 96 -2.21 7.88 23.82
C TYR A 96 -0.86 7.56 24.46
N GLY A 97 0.17 7.27 23.64
CA GLY A 97 1.50 6.89 24.13
C GLY A 97 2.21 7.96 24.98
N CYS A 98 1.89 9.24 24.78
CA CYS A 98 2.41 10.34 25.58
C CYS A 98 1.52 10.70 26.79
N GLY A 99 0.35 10.07 26.93
CA GLY A 99 -0.59 10.28 28.04
C GLY A 99 -1.54 11.47 27.88
N ASN A 100 -1.55 12.16 26.73
CA ASN A 100 -2.55 13.20 26.41
C ASN A 100 -3.96 12.62 26.29
N ARG A 101 -4.06 11.33 25.95
CA ARG A 101 -5.29 10.54 26.03
C ARG A 101 -5.14 9.40 27.03
N ARG A 102 -6.16 9.22 27.87
CA ARG A 102 -6.28 8.08 28.80
C ARG A 102 -7.03 6.89 28.21
N VAL A 103 -7.73 7.11 27.10
CA VAL A 103 -8.50 6.09 26.37
C VAL A 103 -8.16 6.17 24.88
N PRO A 104 -8.02 5.03 24.19
CA PRO A 104 -7.82 5.02 22.74
C PRO A 104 -9.02 5.64 22.02
N TYR A 105 -8.86 6.00 20.75
CA TYR A 105 -10.01 6.46 19.96
C TYR A 105 -10.94 5.30 19.68
N SER A 106 -12.25 5.57 19.68
CA SER A 106 -13.27 4.56 19.39
C SER A 106 -13.55 4.37 17.89
N GLY A 107 -12.92 5.20 17.04
CA GLY A 107 -13.03 5.13 15.58
C GLY A 107 -12.41 6.35 14.89
N GLY A 108 -12.39 6.33 13.55
CA GLY A 108 -11.76 7.38 12.75
C GLY A 108 -12.35 8.79 12.98
N GLN A 109 -13.66 8.89 13.23
CA GLN A 109 -14.30 10.17 13.52
C GLN A 109 -13.86 10.78 14.86
N ASP A 110 -13.67 9.95 15.91
CA ASP A 110 -13.15 10.42 17.20
C ASP A 110 -11.70 10.91 17.05
N LEU A 111 -10.89 10.19 16.26
CA LEU A 111 -9.54 10.63 15.90
C LEU A 111 -9.55 11.99 15.17
N PHE A 112 -10.37 12.15 14.13
CA PHE A 112 -10.48 13.42 13.40
C PHE A 112 -10.94 14.58 14.29
N ASN A 113 -11.93 14.36 15.13
CA ASN A 113 -12.44 15.38 16.04
C ASN A 113 -11.38 15.83 17.04
N TYR A 114 -10.57 14.91 17.55
CA TYR A 114 -9.52 15.22 18.50
C TYR A 114 -8.34 15.95 17.85
N MET A 115 -7.89 15.48 16.67
CA MET A 115 -6.75 16.05 15.98
C MET A 115 -7.03 17.50 15.53
N GLY A 116 -8.27 17.81 15.15
CA GLY A 116 -8.67 19.16 14.76
C GLY A 116 -8.03 19.65 13.45
N TRP A 117 -7.33 18.78 12.74
CA TRP A 117 -6.73 19.06 11.43
C TRP A 117 -7.64 18.55 10.31
N GLN A 118 -7.47 19.11 9.12
CA GLN A 118 -8.07 18.54 7.92
C GLN A 118 -7.28 17.29 7.55
N MET A 119 -7.91 16.13 7.70
CA MET A 119 -7.30 14.83 7.48
C MET A 119 -8.21 14.00 6.58
N SER A 120 -7.60 13.20 5.71
CA SER A 120 -8.30 12.25 4.84
C SER A 120 -7.78 10.84 5.08
N TYR A 121 -8.68 9.86 5.23
CA TYR A 121 -8.28 8.47 5.38
C TYR A 121 -7.66 7.93 4.08
N LEU A 122 -6.47 7.35 4.19
CA LEU A 122 -5.76 6.77 3.05
C LEU A 122 -6.06 5.28 2.90
N GLY A 123 -6.15 4.55 4.01
CA GLY A 123 -6.30 3.10 4.02
C GLY A 123 -5.53 2.46 5.19
N TRP A 124 -5.41 1.14 5.14
CA TRP A 124 -4.61 0.35 6.08
C TRP A 124 -3.52 -0.43 5.33
N SER A 125 -2.53 -0.96 6.06
CA SER A 125 -1.46 -1.76 5.46
C SER A 125 -1.27 -3.10 6.17
N GLU A 126 -0.87 -4.12 5.43
CA GLU A 126 -0.54 -5.45 5.96
C GLU A 126 0.83 -5.48 6.67
N ALA A 127 1.63 -4.43 6.48
CA ALA A 127 2.98 -4.27 7.00
C ALA A 127 3.24 -2.82 7.45
N VAL A 128 4.22 -2.65 8.33
CA VAL A 128 4.82 -1.35 8.66
C VAL A 128 6.30 -1.43 8.30
N ASP A 129 6.76 -0.55 7.41
CA ASP A 129 8.19 -0.28 7.21
C ASP A 129 9.05 -1.55 6.99
N GLY A 130 8.51 -2.46 6.17
CA GLY A 130 9.13 -3.73 5.78
C GLY A 130 8.83 -4.90 6.72
N LEU A 131 8.18 -4.68 7.86
CA LEU A 131 7.75 -5.73 8.79
C LEU A 131 6.30 -6.13 8.56
N ARG A 132 6.08 -7.40 8.26
CA ARG A 132 4.74 -7.95 8.02
C ARG A 132 3.96 -8.10 9.33
N ILE A 133 2.82 -7.40 9.44
CA ILE A 133 1.96 -7.39 10.62
C ILE A 133 0.88 -8.46 10.54
N VAL A 134 0.27 -8.62 9.36
CA VAL A 134 -0.77 -9.63 9.10
C VAL A 134 -0.50 -10.40 7.81
N GLU A 135 -0.98 -11.64 7.74
CA GLU A 135 -0.95 -12.45 6.53
C GLU A 135 -2.36 -12.84 6.10
N ASN A 136 -2.58 -12.92 4.78
CA ASN A 136 -3.84 -13.42 4.24
C ASN A 136 -3.85 -14.94 4.40
N VAL A 137 -4.85 -15.46 5.08
CA VAL A 137 -5.13 -16.89 5.10
C VAL A 137 -5.96 -17.18 3.86
N ALA A 138 -5.30 -17.47 2.75
CA ALA A 138 -5.97 -18.17 1.67
C ALA A 138 -6.36 -19.56 2.21
N ASP A 139 -7.59 -20.00 1.97
CA ASP A 139 -8.04 -21.35 2.32
C ASP A 139 -7.19 -22.39 1.60
N ASN A 140 -6.04 -22.78 2.17
CA ASN A 140 -5.17 -23.80 1.60
C ASN A 140 -4.55 -24.64 2.72
N ASN A 141 -5.26 -25.72 3.04
CA ASN A 141 -4.62 -26.98 3.41
C ASN A 141 -3.76 -27.43 2.21
N SER A 142 -2.44 -27.23 2.28
CA SER A 142 -1.44 -28.14 1.71
C SER A 142 -0.05 -27.73 2.17
N GLY A 143 0.65 -28.68 2.79
CA GLY A 143 1.96 -28.48 3.40
C GLY A 143 3.16 -28.55 2.45
N ASN A 144 4.32 -28.41 3.11
CA ASN A 144 5.71 -28.63 2.71
C ASN A 144 6.56 -27.41 2.23
N ASN A 145 7.64 -27.19 3.00
CA ASN A 145 8.83 -26.32 2.79
C ASN A 145 9.74 -26.79 1.62
N PRO A 146 10.79 -26.04 1.20
CA PRO A 146 10.90 -24.59 0.97
C PRO A 146 11.54 -24.19 -0.40
N GLN A 147 11.04 -23.09 -1.00
CA GLN A 147 11.63 -22.12 -1.96
C GLN A 147 12.36 -22.54 -3.27
N PRO A 148 12.19 -21.79 -4.38
CA PRO A 148 12.71 -20.41 -4.52
C PRO A 148 11.66 -19.33 -4.82
N GLN A 149 11.99 -18.09 -4.41
CA GLN A 149 11.16 -16.87 -4.46
C GLN A 149 10.63 -16.56 -5.87
N LYS A 150 9.32 -16.30 -5.98
CA LYS A 150 8.66 -15.83 -7.21
C LYS A 150 7.65 -14.73 -6.86
N GLY A 151 7.86 -13.51 -7.34
CA GLY A 151 6.75 -12.58 -7.60
C GLY A 151 6.83 -11.13 -7.10
N GLU A 152 7.90 -10.36 -7.39
CA GLU A 152 7.73 -8.90 -7.52
C GLU A 152 7.00 -8.61 -8.85
N ILE A 153 5.71 -8.26 -8.80
CA ILE A 153 4.95 -7.81 -9.96
C ILE A 153 5.41 -6.38 -10.32
N LYS A 154 6.48 -6.22 -11.11
CA LYS A 154 6.92 -4.89 -11.60
C LYS A 154 6.08 -4.50 -12.81
N MET A 155 5.49 -3.30 -12.81
CA MET A 155 4.87 -2.76 -14.01
C MET A 155 5.94 -2.45 -15.06
N TYR A 156 5.67 -2.75 -16.31
CA TYR A 156 6.56 -2.50 -17.43
C TYR A 156 5.76 -2.08 -18.67
N LEU A 157 6.41 -1.28 -19.51
CA LEU A 157 5.89 -0.92 -20.82
C LEU A 157 6.27 -1.99 -21.83
N ILE A 158 5.39 -2.22 -22.79
CA ILE A 158 5.64 -3.10 -23.93
C ILE A 158 5.49 -2.29 -25.21
N GLN A 159 6.55 -2.28 -26.03
CA GLN A 159 6.55 -1.68 -27.36
C GLN A 159 6.40 -2.78 -28.42
N ILE A 160 5.38 -2.65 -29.28
CA ILE A 160 5.19 -3.58 -30.40
C ILE A 160 6.17 -3.26 -31.53
N VAL A 161 6.97 -4.26 -31.91
CA VAL A 161 7.99 -4.16 -32.98
C VAL A 161 7.54 -4.67 -34.36
N ASP A 162 6.25 -5.01 -34.52
CA ASP A 162 5.69 -5.43 -35.80
C ASP A 162 6.03 -4.44 -36.94
N LYS A 163 6.50 -4.96 -38.08
CA LYS A 163 6.86 -4.13 -39.23
C LYS A 163 5.65 -3.67 -40.05
N THR A 164 4.53 -4.38 -39.96
CA THR A 164 3.27 -4.16 -40.68
C THR A 164 2.07 -4.57 -39.79
N GLY A 165 0.84 -4.20 -40.18
CA GLY A 165 -0.39 -4.60 -39.48
C GLY A 165 -0.91 -3.62 -38.43
N LYS A 166 -2.08 -3.93 -37.87
CA LYS A 166 -2.88 -3.01 -37.02
C LYS A 166 -2.29 -2.71 -35.63
N HIS A 167 -1.25 -3.43 -35.21
CA HIS A 167 -0.60 -3.25 -33.90
C HIS A 167 0.78 -2.61 -33.97
N LYS A 168 1.30 -2.37 -35.18
CA LYS A 168 2.59 -1.71 -35.40
C LYS A 168 2.71 -0.41 -34.61
N GLY A 169 3.78 -0.30 -33.81
CA GLY A 169 4.12 0.90 -33.05
C GLY A 169 3.20 1.19 -31.87
N LYS A 170 2.27 0.30 -31.52
CA LYS A 170 1.42 0.44 -30.34
C LYS A 170 2.20 0.14 -29.07
N TRP A 171 1.78 0.81 -28.00
CA TRP A 171 2.34 0.66 -26.66
C TRP A 171 1.31 0.03 -25.74
N TYR A 172 1.79 -0.84 -24.87
CA TYR A 172 0.99 -1.46 -23.82
C TYR A 172 1.68 -1.28 -22.48
N VAL A 173 0.93 -1.33 -21.40
CA VAL A 173 1.45 -1.39 -20.03
C VAL A 173 0.98 -2.69 -19.41
N SER A 174 1.92 -3.42 -18.83
CA SER A 174 1.65 -4.68 -18.14
C SER A 174 2.11 -4.60 -16.71
N ASN A 175 1.39 -5.27 -15.81
CA ASN A 175 1.89 -5.57 -14.47
C ASN A 175 2.43 -7.01 -14.38
N GLY A 176 2.47 -7.77 -15.48
CA GLY A 176 2.84 -9.18 -15.50
C GLY A 176 1.67 -10.14 -15.26
N VAL A 177 0.45 -9.62 -15.07
CA VAL A 177 -0.81 -10.40 -15.00
C VAL A 177 -1.84 -9.83 -15.97
N GLU A 178 -2.02 -8.52 -15.97
CA GLU A 178 -2.88 -7.79 -16.89
C GLU A 178 -2.05 -6.93 -17.84
N CYS A 179 -2.47 -6.89 -19.09
CA CYS A 179 -1.92 -6.01 -20.12
C CYS A 179 -3.02 -5.05 -20.61
N ARG A 180 -2.65 -3.77 -20.80
CA ARG A 180 -3.57 -2.72 -21.25
C ARG A 180 -2.97 -1.87 -22.35
N TYR A 181 -3.80 -1.44 -23.29
CA TYR A 181 -3.36 -0.57 -24.36
C TYR A 181 -3.11 0.86 -23.86
N VAL A 182 -1.94 1.43 -24.18
CA VAL A 182 -1.62 2.83 -23.90
C VAL A 182 -2.26 3.71 -24.97
N ARG A 183 -3.36 4.35 -24.59
CA ARG A 183 -4.28 4.99 -25.54
C ARG A 183 -3.78 6.33 -26.08
N THR A 184 -2.90 7.02 -25.35
CA THR A 184 -2.46 8.38 -25.71
C THR A 184 -0.96 8.59 -25.49
N PRO A 185 -0.31 9.48 -26.27
CA PRO A 185 1.09 9.87 -26.03
C PRO A 185 1.32 10.44 -24.64
N ARG A 186 0.34 11.16 -24.07
CA ARG A 186 0.41 11.69 -22.70
C ARG A 186 0.50 10.57 -21.64
N MET A 187 -0.28 9.49 -21.81
CA MET A 187 -0.16 8.31 -20.93
C MET A 187 1.21 7.67 -21.05
N LEU A 188 1.73 7.56 -22.28
CA LEU A 188 3.07 7.01 -22.51
C LEU A 188 4.16 7.88 -21.85
N ASP A 189 4.06 9.20 -21.95
CA ASP A 189 4.99 10.15 -21.34
C ASP A 189 4.96 10.10 -19.80
N ASN A 190 3.79 9.82 -19.20
CA ASN A 190 3.68 9.57 -17.75
C ASN A 190 4.44 8.32 -17.33
N TYR A 191 4.45 7.26 -18.15
CA TYR A 191 5.17 6.02 -17.85
C TYR A 191 6.68 6.10 -18.11
N LYS A 192 7.12 7.02 -18.99
CA LYS A 192 8.47 7.07 -19.56
C LYS A 192 9.44 8.09 -18.97
N ASP A 193 9.02 8.98 -18.06
CA ASP A 193 9.86 9.96 -17.32
C ASP A 193 9.64 11.47 -17.62
N LYS A 194 8.50 11.90 -18.20
CA LYS A 194 8.28 13.36 -18.45
C LYS A 194 7.53 14.13 -17.37
N PHE A 195 6.71 13.46 -16.57
CA PHE A 195 5.90 14.08 -15.51
C PHE A 195 6.12 13.41 -14.14
N GLY A 196 7.38 13.23 -13.76
CA GLY A 196 7.81 13.11 -12.37
C GLY A 196 7.21 11.98 -11.53
N LYS A 197 7.03 10.76 -12.06
CA LYS A 197 7.07 9.46 -11.32
C LYS A 197 6.56 8.31 -12.20
N LEU A 198 7.44 7.38 -12.57
CA LEU A 198 7.24 5.91 -12.67
C LEU A 198 8.44 5.22 -13.35
N ASN A 199 9.06 5.87 -14.36
CA ASN A 199 10.23 5.39 -15.13
C ASN A 199 10.20 3.86 -15.36
N LEU A 200 9.11 3.38 -15.97
CA LEU A 200 8.91 1.94 -16.15
C LEU A 200 9.91 1.37 -17.14
N ARG A 201 10.43 0.16 -16.87
CA ARG A 201 11.24 -0.57 -17.86
C ARG A 201 10.42 -0.79 -19.14
N VAL A 202 11.09 -0.79 -20.29
CA VAL A 202 10.47 -1.02 -21.59
C VAL A 202 10.94 -2.35 -22.15
N ASP A 203 9.99 -3.24 -22.43
CA ASP A 203 10.21 -4.50 -23.12
C ASP A 203 9.72 -4.37 -24.58
N GLN A 204 10.38 -5.06 -25.51
CA GLN A 204 10.04 -5.04 -26.94
C GLN A 204 9.64 -6.44 -27.37
N MET A 205 8.48 -6.59 -28.02
CA MET A 205 7.99 -7.88 -28.52
C MET A 205 7.04 -7.73 -29.71
N TYR A 206 6.81 -8.81 -30.45
CA TYR A 206 5.82 -8.85 -31.53
C TYR A 206 4.40 -8.92 -30.95
N SER A 207 3.40 -8.43 -31.69
CA SER A 207 2.01 -8.46 -31.20
C SER A 207 1.47 -9.87 -31.02
N SER A 208 1.92 -10.83 -31.84
CA SER A 208 1.59 -12.24 -31.68
C SER A 208 2.07 -12.80 -30.33
N GLU A 209 3.28 -12.42 -29.91
CA GLU A 209 3.85 -12.86 -28.62
C GLU A 209 3.04 -12.27 -27.47
N LEU A 210 2.72 -10.98 -27.54
CA LEU A 210 1.89 -10.31 -26.55
C LEU A 210 0.52 -11.01 -26.40
N PHE A 211 -0.19 -11.25 -27.50
CA PHE A 211 -1.52 -11.85 -27.41
C PHE A 211 -1.47 -13.29 -26.94
N THR A 212 -0.44 -14.06 -27.31
CA THR A 212 -0.25 -15.40 -26.75
C THR A 212 -0.01 -15.34 -25.23
N GLU A 213 0.82 -14.42 -24.76
CA GLU A 213 1.16 -14.27 -23.34
C GLU A 213 -0.06 -13.87 -22.48
N PHE A 214 -0.91 -12.97 -22.98
CA PHE A 214 -2.08 -12.46 -22.25
C PHE A 214 -3.40 -13.13 -22.64
N GLY A 215 -3.35 -14.33 -23.24
CA GLY A 215 -4.53 -15.15 -23.51
C GLY A 215 -5.46 -14.66 -24.63
N GLY A 216 -4.98 -13.78 -25.51
CA GLY A 216 -5.64 -13.32 -26.72
C GLY A 216 -5.93 -11.82 -26.73
N GLU A 217 -6.10 -11.25 -27.93
CA GLU A 217 -6.30 -9.80 -28.13
C GLU A 217 -7.51 -9.25 -27.35
N LYS A 218 -8.57 -10.06 -27.20
CA LYS A 218 -9.81 -9.68 -26.48
C LYS A 218 -9.62 -9.46 -24.97
N ASN A 219 -8.54 -10.00 -24.40
CA ASN A 219 -8.27 -9.91 -22.96
C ASN A 219 -7.44 -8.68 -22.59
N ILE A 220 -7.00 -7.91 -23.59
CA ILE A 220 -6.26 -6.66 -23.39
C ILE A 220 -7.24 -5.50 -23.35
N LYS A 221 -7.23 -4.75 -22.23
CA LYS A 221 -8.18 -3.66 -21.91
C LYS A 221 -7.71 -2.28 -22.40
#